data_AF-A0A2S8RBD1-F1
#
_entry.id   AF-A0A2S8RBD1-F1
#
_cell.length_a   1.000
_cell.length_b   1.000
_cell.length_c   1.000
_cell.angle_alpha   90.00
_cell.angle_beta   90.00
_cell.angle_gamma   90.00
#
_symmetry.space_group_name_H-M   'P 1'
#
loop_
_entity.id
_entity.type
_entity.pdbx_description
1 polymer ?
#
loop_
_entity_poly.entity_id
_entity_poly.type
_entity_poly.pdbx_seq_one_letter_code
_entity_poly.pdbx_strand_id
1 'polypeptide(L)' 'MLNINEIDTVYLASGVTDLRKSIDGLMVIIKMELKLDPYEKALFVFCNRQMNKLKVLHVNFQIKLDNIFKLF' A
#
# COMPACT_ATOMS: atom_id res chain seq x y z
N MET A 1 12.02 7.24 3.96
CA MET A 1 11.50 8.11 2.87
C MET A 1 11.00 7.18 1.78
N LEU A 2 9.85 7.46 1.16
CA LEU A 2 9.27 6.56 0.14
C LEU A 2 10.21 6.51 -1.08
N ASN A 3 10.72 5.33 -1.44
CA ASN A 3 11.60 5.15 -2.59
C ASN A 3 10.74 4.86 -3.82
N ILE A 4 10.58 5.84 -4.71
CA ILE A 4 9.72 5.69 -5.89
C ILE A 4 10.29 4.67 -6.90
N ASN A 5 11.58 4.37 -6.83
CA ASN A 5 12.21 3.33 -7.67
C ASN A 5 11.83 1.90 -7.25
N GLU A 6 11.22 1.73 -6.07
CA GLU A 6 10.73 0.43 -5.58
C GLU A 6 9.24 0.21 -5.89
N ILE A 7 8.59 1.16 -6.58
CA ILE A 7 7.18 1.11 -6.94
C ILE A 7 7.04 0.86 -8.43
N ASP A 8 6.38 -0.24 -8.79
CA ASP A 8 6.09 -0.60 -10.18
C ASP A 8 4.73 -0.04 -10.62
N THR A 9 3.76 0.03 -9.69
CA THR A 9 2.36 0.36 -10.02
C THR A 9 1.73 1.34 -9.01
N VAL A 10 0.80 2.17 -9.48
CA VAL A 10 -0.04 3.00 -8.62
C VAL A 10 -1.50 2.67 -8.88
N TYR A 11 -2.20 2.21 -7.86
CA TYR A 11 -3.64 1.95 -7.91
C TYR A 11 -4.39 3.08 -7.23
N LEU A 12 -5.39 3.63 -7.94
CA LEU A 12 -6.36 4.54 -7.36
C LEU A 12 -7.63 3.76 -7.05
N ALA A 13 -8.01 3.68 -5.78
CA ALA A 13 -9.30 3.12 -5.39
C ALA A 13 -10.42 4.01 -5.97
N SER A 14 -11.08 3.52 -7.03
CA SER A 14 -12.13 4.27 -7.72
C SER A 14 -13.37 4.34 -6.83
N GLY A 15 -13.58 5.48 -6.18
CA GLY A 15 -14.75 5.75 -5.36
C GLY A 15 -14.42 6.38 -4.02
N VAL A 16 -15.38 6.32 -3.12
CA VAL A 16 -15.28 6.91 -1.79
C VAL A 16 -14.74 5.88 -0.80
N THR A 17 -13.61 6.20 -0.17
CA THR A 17 -13.06 5.40 0.92
C THR A 17 -13.23 6.15 2.25
N ASP A 18 -13.66 5.44 3.29
CA ASP A 18 -13.59 5.97 4.64
C ASP A 18 -12.14 5.97 5.14
N LEU A 19 -11.47 7.11 4.96
CA LEU A 19 -10.06 7.29 5.32
C LEU A 19 -9.79 7.24 6.84
N ARG A 20 -10.84 7.19 7.67
CA ARG A 20 -10.72 6.99 9.13
C ARG A 20 -10.32 5.55 9.49
N LYS A 21 -10.41 4.60 8.54
CA LYS A 21 -9.91 3.24 8.72
C LYS A 21 -8.40 3.24 9.00
N SER A 22 -7.98 2.36 9.92
CA SER A 22 -6.56 2.07 10.19
C SER A 22 -5.87 1.47 8.96
N ILE A 23 -4.56 1.23 9.06
CA ILE A 23 -3.81 0.52 8.01
C ILE A 23 -4.45 -0.85 7.72
N ASP A 24 -4.76 -1.64 8.76
CA ASP A 24 -5.39 -2.95 8.59
C ASP A 24 -6.74 -2.87 7.87
N GLY A 25 -7.55 -1.85 8.19
CA GLY A 25 -8.82 -1.64 7.51
C GLY A 25 -8.65 -1.31 6.02
N LEU A 26 -7.59 -0.60 5.63
CA LEU A 26 -7.26 -0.35 4.23
C LEU A 26 -6.67 -1.58 3.54
N MET A 27 -5.89 -2.39 4.24
CA MET A 27 -5.38 -3.68 3.74
C MET A 27 -6.53 -4.63 3.40
N VAL A 28 -7.58 -4.65 4.22
CA VAL A 28 -8.80 -5.43 3.94
C VAL A 28 -9.49 -4.93 2.66
N ILE A 29 -9.59 -3.62 2.46
CA ILE A 29 -10.16 -3.05 1.22
C ILE A 29 -9.36 -3.49 0.00
N ILE A 30 -8.02 -3.42 0.06
CA ILE A 30 -7.16 -3.83 -1.06
C ILE A 30 -7.41 -5.31 -1.41
N LYS A 31 -7.39 -6.19 -0.40
CA LYS A 31 -7.55 -7.64 -0.61
C LYS A 31 -8.97 -8.02 -1.04
N MET A 32 -9.99 -7.48 -0.37
CA MET A 32 -11.37 -7.98 -0.49
C MET A 32 -12.18 -7.22 -1.53
N GLU A 33 -12.00 -5.90 -1.64
CA GLU A 33 -12.77 -5.05 -2.54
C GLU A 33 -12.05 -4.87 -3.88
N LEU A 34 -10.76 -4.48 -3.83
CA LEU A 34 -9.97 -4.27 -5.05
C LEU A 34 -9.46 -5.58 -5.65
N LYS A 35 -9.43 -6.67 -4.86
CA LYS A 35 -8.91 -8.00 -5.24
C LYS A 35 -7.45 -7.94 -5.72
N LEU A 36 -6.66 -7.07 -5.09
CA LEU A 36 -5.23 -6.90 -5.35
C LEU A 36 -4.39 -7.48 -4.21
N ASP A 37 -3.11 -7.71 -4.46
CA ASP A 37 -2.16 -8.09 -3.41
C ASP A 37 -1.57 -6.83 -2.78
N PRO A 38 -1.87 -6.51 -1.50
CA PRO A 38 -1.34 -5.31 -0.87
C PRO A 38 0.17 -5.33 -0.62
N TYR A 39 0.84 -6.46 -0.82
CA TYR A 39 2.30 -6.59 -0.70
C TYR A 39 3.03 -6.50 -2.04
N GLU A 40 2.31 -6.27 -3.14
CA GLU A 40 2.93 -5.95 -4.42
C GLU A 40 3.71 -4.62 -4.32
N LYS A 41 4.65 -4.41 -5.24
CA LYS A 41 5.40 -3.16 -5.36
C LYS A 41 4.50 -2.04 -5.89
N ALA A 42 3.52 -1.63 -5.10
CA ALA A 42 2.54 -0.64 -5.50
C ALA A 42 2.21 0.37 -4.41
N LEU A 43 1.69 1.50 -4.88
CA LEU A 43 1.03 2.49 -4.06
C LEU A 43 -0.48 2.37 -4.22
N PHE A 44 -1.18 2.24 -3.10
CA PHE A 44 -2.63 2.27 -3.07
C PHE A 44 -3.10 3.64 -2.59
N VAL A 45 -3.78 4.36 -3.47
CA VAL A 45 -4.28 5.72 -3.23
C VAL A 45 -5.78 5.66 -2.97
N PHE A 46 -6.19 6.22 -1.84
CA PHE A 46 -7.59 6.30 -1.41
C PHE A 46 -8.02 7.75 -1.27
N CYS A 47 -9.26 8.03 -1.65
CA CYS A 47 -9.87 9.36 -1.56
C CYS A 47 -11.05 9.36 -0.59
N ASN A 48 -11.22 10.45 0.16
CA ASN A 48 -12.44 10.62 0.95
C ASN A 48 -13.61 11.08 0.07
N ARG A 49 -14.83 11.09 0.64
CA ARG A 49 -16.05 11.51 -0.07
C ARG A 49 -15.98 12.89 -0.69
N GLN A 50 -15.31 13.82 -0.03
CA GLN A 50 -15.16 15.21 -0.51
C GLN A 50 -14.01 15.36 -1.53
N MET A 51 -13.28 14.29 -1.84
CA MET A 51 -12.13 14.27 -2.76
C MET A 51 -11.04 15.30 -2.42
N ASN A 52 -10.98 15.76 -1.17
CA ASN A 52 -10.03 16.77 -0.69
C ASN A 52 -8.95 16.18 0.22
N LYS A 53 -9.03 14.88 0.52
CA LYS A 53 -8.03 14.15 1.30
C LYS A 53 -7.65 12.88 0.56
N LEU A 54 -6.35 12.67 0.46
CA LEU A 54 -5.75 11.44 -0.04
C LEU A 54 -5.07 10.70 1.11
N LYS A 55 -5.15 9.38 1.07
CA LYS A 55 -4.34 8.49 1.91
C LYS A 55 -3.62 7.53 0.99
N VAL A 56 -2.31 7.46 1.12
CA VAL A 56 -1.46 6.58 0.32
C VAL A 56 -0.92 5.49 1.23
N LEU A 57 -1.08 4.24 0.81
CA LEU A 57 -0.52 3.08 1.49
C LEU A 57 0.51 2.40 0.59
N HIS A 58 1.69 2.15 1.14
CA HIS A 58 2.74 1.32 0.58
C HIS A 58 3.15 0.32 1.66
N VAL A 59 3.21 -0.97 1.32
CA VAL A 59 3.66 -2.00 2.25
C VAL A 59 5.03 -2.50 1.84
N ASN A 60 6.07 -2.04 2.53
CA ASN A 60 7.42 -2.53 2.32
C ASN A 60 7.55 -3.94 2.93
N PHE A 61 7.61 -4.97 2.09
CA PHE A 61 8.04 -6.30 2.52
C PHE A 61 9.56 -6.41 2.41
N GLN A 62 10.28 -5.96 3.43
CA GLN A 62 11.70 -6.28 3.57
C GLN A 62 11.83 -7.58 4.38
N ILE A 63 11.85 -8.74 3.71
CA ILE A 63 12.49 -9.90 4.34
C ILE A 63 13.98 -9.53 4.42
N LYS A 64 14.45 -9.17 5.61
CA LYS A 64 15.89 -9.03 5.89
C LYS A 64 16.55 -10.40 5.77
N LEU A 65 16.81 -10.88 4.55
CA LEU A 65 17.73 -12.00 4.29
C LEU A 65 19.19 -11.52 4.21
N ASP A 66 19.42 -10.20 4.21
CA ASP A 66 20.75 -9.60 4.06
C ASP A 66 21.70 -9.81 5.26
N ASN A 67 21.25 -10.48 6.33
CA ASN A 67 22.08 -10.78 7.51
C ASN A 67 22.56 -12.24 7.58
N ILE A 68 22.15 -13.14 6.67
CA ILE A 68 22.63 -14.53 6.67
C ILE A 68 23.83 -14.73 5.73
N PHE A 69 23.93 -13.96 4.64
CA PHE A 69 25.05 -14.08 3.69
C PHE A 69 26.26 -13.19 4.01
N LYS A 70 26.29 -12.50 5.16
CA LYS A 70 27.47 -11.76 5.65
C LYS A 70 28.35 -12.55 6.63
N LEU A 71 28.06 -13.84 6.81
CA LEU A 71 28.80 -14.76 7.71
C LEU A 71 29.49 -15.91 6.98
N PHE A 72 29.59 -15.85 5.64
CA PHE A 72 30.45 -16.72 4.82
C PHE A 72 31.32 -15.87 3.91
#